data_AF-A0A9J6C042-F1
#
_entry.id   AF-A0A9J6C042-F1
#
_cell.length_a   1.000
_cell.length_b   1.000
_cell.length_c   1.000
_cell.angle_alpha   90.00
_cell.angle_beta   90.00
_cell.angle_gamma   90.00
#
_symmetry.space_group_name_H-M   'P 1'
#
loop_
_entity.id
_entity.type
_entity.pdbx_description
1 polymer ?
#
loop_
_entity_poly.entity_id
_entity_poly.type
_entity_poly.pdbx_seq_one_letter_code
_entity_poly.pdbx_strand_id
1 'polypeptide(L)'
;MVRPRVFPHNKQILKRIKNTVSPVESEKYIINRNPRNLEFLRIAAKPKGYHLDTPFSKECNYWHKLVVTPSAKFVTAQLVHHQNGPVIEASTKEWAIKKQLYKTSDLSAYTNLAKVFAQRCLESGIHEMSTKPYSGTKIEKFMEILQENGLNLNESPEINSKPDPNINRYQGRKMTPIDWKDIVEHH
;
A
#
# COMPACT_ATOMS: atom_id res chain seq x y z
N MET A 1 -0.71 20.18 9.74
CA MET A 1 -1.57 20.37 8.53
C MET A 1 -0.69 20.33 7.29
N VAL A 2 -0.67 19.19 6.59
CA VAL A 2 -0.02 19.09 5.26
C VAL A 2 -0.97 19.74 4.27
N ARG A 3 -0.51 20.75 3.52
CA ARG A 3 -1.30 21.32 2.41
C ARG A 3 -1.60 20.18 1.44
N PRO A 4 -2.87 19.98 0.99
CA PRO A 4 -3.13 19.00 -0.04
C PRO A 4 -2.23 19.33 -1.24
N ARG A 5 -1.55 18.31 -1.77
CA ARG A 5 -0.75 18.48 -2.98
C ARG A 5 -1.70 18.90 -4.09
N VAL A 6 -1.62 20.17 -4.47
CA VAL A 6 -2.23 20.65 -5.71
C VAL A 6 -1.36 20.08 -6.82
N PHE A 7 -1.82 19.02 -7.49
CA PHE A 7 -1.19 18.59 -8.73
C PHE A 7 -1.08 19.83 -9.63
N PRO A 8 0.09 20.13 -10.25
CA PRO A 8 0.17 21.17 -11.26
C PRO A 8 -0.70 20.73 -12.43
N HIS A 9 -1.96 21.15 -12.39
CA HIS A 9 -3.00 20.76 -13.31
C HIS A 9 -2.83 21.64 -14.55
N ASN A 10 -1.91 21.25 -15.44
CA ASN A 10 -1.87 21.84 -16.75
C ASN A 10 -3.19 21.52 -17.45
N LYS A 11 -4.07 22.52 -17.55
CA LYS A 11 -5.43 22.42 -18.10
C LYS A 11 -5.44 21.78 -19.51
N GLN A 12 -4.38 21.99 -20.29
CA GLN A 12 -4.24 21.41 -21.62
C GLN A 12 -3.99 19.91 -21.58
N ILE A 13 -3.17 19.42 -20.63
CA ILE A 13 -2.88 18.00 -20.46
C ILE A 13 -4.16 17.25 -20.05
N LEU A 14 -4.95 17.80 -19.13
CA LEU A 14 -6.21 17.20 -18.71
C LEU A 14 -7.25 17.16 -19.82
N LYS A 15 -7.33 18.22 -20.61
CA LYS A 15 -8.21 18.27 -21.78
C LYS A 15 -7.84 17.16 -22.77
N ARG A 16 -6.54 16.95 -23.01
CA ARG A 16 -6.06 15.84 -23.85
C ARG A 16 -6.40 14.49 -23.26
N ILE A 17 -6.12 14.25 -21.97
CA ILE A 17 -6.46 12.98 -21.29
C ILE A 17 -7.96 12.70 -21.39
N LYS A 18 -8.82 13.70 -21.12
CA LYS A 18 -10.28 13.55 -21.24
C LYS A 18 -10.72 13.18 -22.66
N ASN A 19 -10.13 13.80 -23.67
CA ASN A 19 -10.43 13.50 -25.07
C ASN A 19 -9.91 12.13 -25.53
N THR A 20 -8.85 11.60 -24.90
CA THR A 20 -8.30 10.26 -25.22
C THR A 20 -9.05 9.15 -24.48
N VAL A 21 -9.60 9.43 -23.30
CA VAL A 21 -10.26 8.45 -22.44
C VAL A 21 -11.78 8.38 -22.69
N SER A 22 -12.36 9.35 -23.41
CA SER A 22 -13.77 9.29 -23.78
C SER A 22 -14.03 8.04 -24.65
N PRO A 23 -14.80 7.06 -24.15
CA PRO A 23 -15.06 5.84 -24.88
C PRO A 23 -15.85 6.15 -26.14
N VAL A 24 -15.54 5.46 -27.23
CA VAL A 24 -16.37 5.50 -28.44
C VAL A 24 -17.69 4.82 -28.10
N GLU A 25 -18.83 5.40 -28.50
CA GLU A 25 -20.18 4.91 -28.13
C GLU A 25 -20.43 3.43 -28.48
N SER A 26 -19.64 2.84 -29.39
CA SER A 26 -19.69 1.43 -29.76
C SER A 26 -18.98 0.46 -28.79
N GLU A 27 -18.12 0.95 -27.88
CA GLU A 27 -17.34 0.09 -26.98
C GLU A 27 -18.14 -0.29 -25.72
N LYS A 28 -18.25 -1.60 -25.48
CA LYS A 28 -19.00 -2.15 -24.34
C LYS A 28 -18.17 -2.32 -23.07
N TYR A 29 -16.84 -2.31 -23.17
CA TYR A 29 -15.94 -2.60 -22.06
C TYR A 29 -14.76 -1.64 -22.03
N ILE A 30 -14.35 -1.25 -20.81
CA ILE A 30 -13.15 -0.44 -20.57
C ILE A 30 -12.10 -1.35 -19.94
N ILE A 31 -10.90 -1.40 -20.53
CA ILE A 31 -9.80 -2.21 -20.03
C ILE A 31 -8.80 -1.31 -19.31
N ASN A 32 -8.70 -1.46 -18.00
CA ASN A 32 -7.64 -0.82 -17.22
C ASN A 32 -6.43 -1.76 -17.10
N ARG A 33 -5.25 -1.27 -17.52
CA ARG A 33 -3.98 -2.02 -17.44
C ARG A 33 -3.12 -1.63 -16.23
N ASN A 34 -3.55 -0.69 -15.41
CA ASN A 34 -2.82 -0.30 -14.21
C ASN A 34 -2.91 -1.42 -13.15
N PRO A 35 -1.80 -2.05 -12.75
CA PRO A 35 -1.81 -3.14 -11.79
C PRO A 35 -2.39 -2.73 -10.43
N ARG A 36 -2.16 -1.47 -10.01
CA ARG A 36 -2.62 -0.98 -8.70
C ARG A 36 -4.09 -0.55 -8.66
N ASN A 37 -4.79 -0.53 -9.79
CA ASN A 37 -6.14 0.04 -9.84
C ASN A 37 -7.11 -0.71 -8.91
N LEU A 38 -7.06 -2.05 -8.93
CA LEU A 38 -7.96 -2.88 -8.13
C LEU A 38 -7.66 -2.77 -6.63
N GLU A 39 -6.39 -2.57 -6.26
CA GLU A 39 -5.95 -2.34 -4.87
C GLU A 39 -6.51 -1.01 -4.35
N PHE A 40 -6.41 0.06 -5.14
CA PHE A 40 -6.98 1.37 -4.79
C PHE A 40 -8.50 1.34 -4.64
N LEU A 41 -9.18 0.58 -5.49
CA LEU A 41 -10.63 0.37 -5.40
C LEU A 41 -11.01 -0.62 -4.29
N ARG A 42 -10.06 -1.25 -3.60
CA ARG A 42 -10.27 -2.26 -2.55
C ARG A 42 -11.06 -3.50 -3.03
N ILE A 43 -10.99 -3.79 -4.32
CA ILE A 43 -11.63 -4.94 -4.98
C ILE A 43 -10.60 -6.04 -5.30
N ALA A 44 -9.30 -5.73 -5.25
CA ALA A 44 -8.26 -6.72 -5.44
C ALA A 44 -8.32 -7.81 -4.36
N ALA A 45 -8.33 -9.08 -4.78
CA ALA A 45 -8.31 -10.20 -3.85
C ALA A 45 -6.98 -10.22 -3.06
N LYS A 46 -7.07 -10.14 -1.73
CA LYS A 46 -5.91 -10.37 -0.86
C LYS A 46 -5.58 -11.86 -0.80
N PRO A 47 -4.32 -12.25 -0.54
CA PRO A 47 -3.99 -13.66 -0.29
C PRO A 47 -4.76 -14.15 0.95
N LYS A 48 -5.63 -15.14 0.77
CA LYS A 48 -6.39 -15.78 1.84
C LYS A 48 -5.83 -17.19 2.08
N GLY A 49 -5.80 -17.64 3.33
CA GLY A 49 -5.38 -19.00 3.68
C GLY A 49 -4.43 -19.09 4.87
N TYR A 50 -3.74 -20.24 4.98
CA TYR A 50 -2.75 -20.55 6.01
C TYR A 50 -3.25 -20.43 7.46
N HIS A 51 -4.56 -20.49 7.71
CA HIS A 51 -5.19 -20.29 9.03
C HIS A 51 -4.63 -21.16 10.16
N LEU A 52 -4.08 -22.33 9.82
CA LEU A 52 -3.47 -23.26 10.77
C LEU A 52 -2.00 -22.93 11.07
N ASP A 53 -1.32 -22.22 10.17
CA ASP A 53 0.07 -21.79 10.33
C ASP A 53 0.09 -20.37 10.91
N THR A 54 -0.30 -20.20 12.17
CA THR A 54 -0.11 -18.94 12.90
C THR A 54 1.38 -18.81 13.26
N PRO A 55 2.13 -17.82 12.75
CA PRO A 55 1.69 -16.45 12.41
C PRO A 55 1.46 -16.15 10.91
N PHE A 56 1.80 -17.05 10.00
CA PHE A 56 1.76 -16.85 8.55
C PHE A 56 0.36 -16.50 8.01
N SER A 57 -0.71 -17.05 8.59
CA SER A 57 -2.10 -16.71 8.17
C SER A 57 -2.42 -15.22 8.19
N LYS A 58 -2.28 -14.60 9.37
CA LYS A 58 -2.57 -13.16 9.57
C LYS A 58 -1.61 -12.30 8.77
N GLU A 59 -0.41 -12.82 8.58
CA GLU A 59 0.66 -12.15 7.87
C GLU A 59 0.54 -12.19 6.35
N CYS A 60 -0.35 -12.99 5.76
CA CYS A 60 -0.56 -13.14 4.32
C CYS A 60 -1.71 -12.28 3.77
N ASN A 61 -2.63 -11.84 4.62
CA ASN A 61 -3.79 -11.04 4.20
C ASN A 61 -3.46 -9.54 4.10
N TYR A 62 -2.72 -9.15 3.07
CA TYR A 62 -2.33 -7.76 2.81
C TYR A 62 -2.07 -7.52 1.31
N TRP A 63 -2.24 -6.28 0.82
CA TRP A 63 -1.63 -5.88 -0.47
C TRP A 63 -0.21 -5.36 -0.24
N HIS A 64 -0.06 -4.43 0.71
CA HIS A 64 1.23 -3.85 1.10
C HIS A 64 1.55 -4.09 2.57
N LYS A 65 2.81 -4.41 2.87
CA LYS A 65 3.30 -4.69 4.22
C LYS A 65 4.57 -3.94 4.54
N LEU A 66 4.61 -3.38 5.73
CA LEU A 66 5.81 -2.77 6.29
C LEU A 66 6.74 -3.85 6.88
N VAL A 67 7.96 -3.90 6.38
CA VAL A 67 9.04 -4.75 6.90
C VAL A 67 10.17 -3.85 7.39
N VAL A 68 10.41 -3.86 8.69
CA VAL A 68 11.55 -3.17 9.31
C VAL A 68 12.60 -4.20 9.69
N THR A 69 13.77 -4.11 9.06
CA THR A 69 14.90 -5.03 9.29
C THR A 69 16.01 -4.29 10.03
N PRO A 70 16.10 -4.43 11.36
CA PRO A 70 17.24 -3.94 12.11
C PRO A 70 18.46 -4.83 11.85
N SER A 71 19.61 -4.20 11.59
CA SER A 71 20.92 -4.85 11.54
C SER A 71 21.81 -4.27 12.64
N ALA A 72 22.94 -4.91 12.92
CA ALA A 72 23.89 -4.45 13.94
C ALA A 72 24.36 -3.00 13.71
N LYS A 73 24.47 -2.57 12.44
CA LYS A 73 24.97 -1.24 12.07
C LYS A 73 23.92 -0.32 11.46
N PHE A 74 22.90 -0.87 10.80
CA PHE A 74 21.96 -0.09 9.99
C PHE A 74 20.54 -0.59 10.19
N VAL A 75 19.58 0.21 9.75
CA VAL A 75 18.16 -0.11 9.80
C VAL A 75 17.58 0.13 8.43
N THR A 76 16.78 -0.82 7.97
CA THR A 76 16.16 -0.77 6.65
C THR A 76 14.65 -0.93 6.82
N ALA A 77 13.89 -0.03 6.22
CA ALA A 77 12.44 -0.07 6.17
C ALA A 77 12.02 -0.30 4.71
N GLN A 78 11.15 -1.28 4.49
CA GLN A 78 10.68 -1.68 3.18
C GLN A 78 9.16 -1.80 3.18
N LEU A 79 8.55 -1.35 2.09
CA LEU A 79 7.17 -1.62 1.75
C LEU A 79 7.14 -2.76 0.75
N VAL A 80 6.62 -3.92 1.15
CA VAL A 80 6.59 -5.14 0.34
C VAL A 80 5.18 -5.36 -0.18
N HIS A 81 5.04 -5.52 -1.49
CA HIS A 81 3.82 -5.99 -2.13
C HIS A 81 3.77 -7.52 -2.12
N HIS A 82 2.58 -8.09 -1.93
CA HIS A 82 2.41 -9.54 -1.77
C HIS A 82 2.87 -10.37 -3.01
N GLN A 83 2.84 -9.81 -4.22
CA GLN A 83 3.33 -10.48 -5.44
C GLN A 83 4.67 -9.93 -5.96
N ASN A 84 4.89 -8.62 -5.82
CA ASN A 84 5.96 -7.92 -6.55
C ASN A 84 7.22 -7.73 -5.70
N GLY A 85 7.16 -8.05 -4.40
CA GLY A 85 8.27 -7.82 -3.49
C GLY A 85 8.40 -6.34 -3.07
N PRO A 86 9.62 -5.86 -2.75
CA PRO A 86 9.81 -4.50 -2.22
C PRO A 86 9.52 -3.42 -3.27
N VAL A 87 8.53 -2.59 -3.00
CA VAL A 87 8.11 -1.46 -3.87
C VAL A 87 8.83 -0.18 -3.47
N ILE A 88 8.93 0.08 -2.16
CA ILE A 88 9.58 1.27 -1.60
C ILE A 88 10.56 0.81 -0.54
N GLU A 89 11.77 1.33 -0.58
CA GLU A 89 12.80 1.06 0.40
C GLU A 89 13.39 2.37 0.92
N ALA A 90 13.71 2.40 2.20
CA ALA A 90 14.56 3.41 2.81
C ALA A 90 15.53 2.74 3.79
N SER A 91 16.81 3.09 3.72
CA SER A 91 17.82 2.53 4.63
C SER A 91 18.76 3.59 5.18
N THR A 92 19.17 3.45 6.44
CA THR A 92 20.26 4.29 7.00
C THR A 92 21.62 4.01 6.37
N LYS A 93 21.71 3.02 5.47
CA LYS A 93 22.87 2.81 4.58
C LYS A 93 22.97 3.87 3.48
N GLU A 94 21.85 4.45 3.07
CA GLU A 94 21.82 5.44 2.01
C GLU A 94 22.62 6.68 2.41
N TRP A 95 23.52 7.14 1.54
CA TRP A 95 24.42 8.24 1.84
C TRP A 95 23.66 9.54 2.21
N ALA A 96 22.55 9.81 1.53
CA ALA A 96 21.73 11.00 1.77
C ALA A 96 21.17 11.06 3.20
N ILE A 97 20.80 9.91 3.77
CA ILE A 97 20.30 9.80 5.15
C ILE A 97 21.50 9.73 6.11
N LYS A 98 22.49 8.89 5.79
CA LYS A 98 23.65 8.63 6.64
C LYS A 98 24.42 9.90 6.98
N LYS A 99 24.62 10.82 6.02
CA LYS A 99 25.35 12.08 6.26
C LYS A 99 24.66 13.02 7.28
N GLN A 100 23.36 12.84 7.50
CA GLN A 100 22.57 13.63 8.46
C GLN A 100 22.46 12.94 9.82
N LEU A 101 23.04 11.76 9.98
CA LEU A 101 22.97 10.96 11.19
C LEU A 101 24.34 10.87 11.85
N TYR A 102 24.39 11.13 13.15
CA TYR A 102 25.58 10.84 13.95
C TYR A 102 25.84 9.33 14.04
N LYS A 103 24.77 8.54 14.17
CA LYS A 103 24.82 7.07 14.22
C LYS A 103 23.56 6.45 13.60
N THR A 104 23.73 5.27 13.02
CA THR A 104 22.79 4.66 12.06
C THR A 104 21.82 3.64 12.65
N SER A 105 21.86 3.43 13.97
CA SER A 105 21.08 2.41 14.72
C SER A 105 20.32 2.97 15.93
N ASP A 106 20.36 4.29 16.11
CA ASP A 106 19.88 4.98 17.31
C ASP A 106 18.44 5.43 17.15
N LEU A 107 17.79 5.84 18.23
CA LEU A 107 16.39 6.30 18.17
C LEU A 107 16.20 7.43 17.14
N SER A 108 17.13 8.39 17.07
CA SER A 108 17.13 9.46 16.06
C SER A 108 17.24 8.93 14.62
N ALA A 109 17.97 7.84 14.41
CA ALA A 109 18.07 7.18 13.12
C ALA A 109 16.73 6.57 12.70
N TYR A 110 16.02 5.91 13.63
CA TYR A 110 14.67 5.40 13.38
C TYR A 110 13.69 6.55 13.09
N THR A 111 13.72 7.62 13.88
CA THR A 111 12.85 8.80 13.69
C THR A 111 13.04 9.43 12.31
N ASN A 112 14.29 9.67 11.90
CA ASN A 112 14.58 10.31 10.62
C ASN A 112 14.31 9.35 9.44
N LEU A 113 14.60 8.05 9.62
CA LEU A 113 14.26 7.03 8.64
C LEU A 113 12.75 6.95 8.42
N ALA A 114 11.95 6.98 9.49
CA ALA A 114 10.48 6.97 9.42
C ALA A 114 9.95 8.14 8.61
N LYS A 115 10.46 9.36 8.84
CA LYS A 115 10.06 10.56 8.09
C LYS A 115 10.35 10.43 6.60
N VAL A 116 11.56 10.00 6.25
CA VAL A 116 11.96 9.80 4.83
C VAL A 116 11.12 8.71 4.19
N PHE A 117 10.90 7.61 4.88
CA PHE A 117 10.08 6.51 4.40
C PHE A 117 8.62 6.94 4.19
N ALA A 118 8.02 7.65 5.16
CA ALA A 118 6.67 8.18 5.04
C ALA A 118 6.53 9.12 3.84
N GLN A 119 7.49 10.03 3.66
CA GLN A 119 7.51 10.92 2.52
C GLN A 119 7.53 10.16 1.18
N ARG A 120 8.39 9.14 1.05
CA ARG A 120 8.47 8.30 -0.16
C ARG A 120 7.16 7.57 -0.45
N CYS A 121 6.51 7.03 0.58
CA CYS A 121 5.21 6.38 0.46
C CYS A 121 4.14 7.35 -0.06
N LEU A 122 4.05 8.54 0.55
CA LEU A 122 3.09 9.56 0.13
C LEU A 122 3.36 10.10 -1.28
N GLU A 123 4.63 10.26 -1.66
CA GLU A 123 5.04 10.63 -3.02
C GLU A 123 4.68 9.56 -4.06
N SER A 124 4.68 8.30 -3.66
CA SER A 124 4.28 7.16 -4.49
C SER A 124 2.76 6.90 -4.51
N GLY A 125 2.00 7.71 -3.76
CA GLY A 125 0.55 7.58 -3.62
C GLY A 125 0.11 6.37 -2.80
N ILE A 126 0.96 5.88 -1.88
CA ILE A 126 0.63 4.79 -0.96
C ILE A 126 0.38 5.39 0.42
N HIS A 127 -0.83 5.17 0.94
CA HIS A 127 -1.30 5.75 2.18
C HIS A 127 -1.59 4.72 3.27
N GLU A 128 -1.83 3.47 2.89
CA GLU A 128 -2.21 2.38 3.78
C GLU A 128 -1.20 1.23 3.62
N MET A 129 -0.84 0.59 4.74
CA MET A 129 0.00 -0.61 4.75
C MET A 129 -0.32 -1.47 5.96
N SER A 130 -0.18 -2.78 5.82
CA SER A 130 -0.27 -3.73 6.92
C SER A 130 1.04 -3.78 7.71
N THR A 131 0.93 -3.98 9.02
CA THR A 131 2.09 -4.06 9.90
C THR A 131 1.99 -5.28 10.81
N LYS A 132 3.15 -5.85 11.16
CA LYS A 132 3.22 -6.86 12.22
C LYS A 132 3.32 -6.16 13.57
N PRO A 133 2.86 -6.79 14.66
CA PRO A 133 3.20 -6.33 16.00
C PRO A 133 4.72 -6.47 16.18
N TYR A 134 5.41 -5.35 16.26
CA TYR A 134 6.82 -5.31 16.62
C TYR A 134 6.93 -4.95 18.11
N SER A 135 7.76 -5.68 18.84
CA SER A 135 8.11 -5.35 20.23
C SER A 135 9.39 -4.52 20.25
N GLY A 136 9.37 -3.34 20.88
CA GLY A 136 10.58 -2.59 21.19
C GLY A 136 10.46 -1.08 21.02
N THR A 137 11.05 -0.35 21.97
CA THR A 137 10.95 1.11 22.12
C THR A 137 11.30 1.90 20.85
N LYS A 138 12.33 1.46 20.10
CA LYS A 138 12.76 2.14 18.87
C LYS A 138 11.79 1.96 17.71
N ILE A 139 11.23 0.75 17.58
CA ILE A 139 10.30 0.43 16.49
C ILE A 139 8.94 1.03 16.80
N GLU A 140 8.49 1.02 18.05
CA GLU A 140 7.27 1.71 18.49
C GLU A 140 7.33 3.20 18.11
N LYS A 141 8.45 3.88 18.40
CA LYS A 141 8.62 5.28 18.01
C LYS A 141 8.63 5.48 16.50
N PHE A 142 9.20 4.54 15.76
CA PHE A 142 9.16 4.54 14.30
C PHE A 142 7.71 4.51 13.78
N MET A 143 6.86 3.64 14.35
CA MET A 143 5.45 3.51 13.96
C MET A 143 4.63 4.76 14.28
N GLU A 144 4.83 5.33 15.47
CA GLU A 144 4.18 6.59 15.89
C GLU A 144 4.46 7.69 14.86
N ILE A 145 5.72 7.83 14.44
CA ILE A 145 6.11 8.85 13.47
C ILE A 145 5.51 8.59 12.09
N LEU A 146 5.37 7.33 11.65
CA LEU A 146 4.68 7.04 10.39
C LEU A 146 3.21 7.52 10.43
N GLN A 147 2.52 7.27 11.55
CA GLN A 147 1.15 7.71 11.76
C GLN A 147 1.03 9.24 11.81
N GLU A 148 1.93 9.91 12.53
CA GLU A 148 2.01 11.38 12.57
C GLU A 148 2.21 12.01 11.17
N ASN A 149 2.95 11.32 10.29
CA ASN A 149 3.18 11.76 8.92
C ASN A 149 2.05 11.37 7.95
N GLY A 150 0.96 10.78 8.43
CA GLY A 150 -0.25 10.52 7.64
C GLY A 150 -0.28 9.18 6.93
N LEU A 151 0.51 8.20 7.37
CA LEU A 151 0.37 6.81 6.93
C LEU A 151 -0.54 6.03 7.87
N ASN A 152 -1.46 5.26 7.29
CA ASN A 152 -2.29 4.33 8.03
C ASN A 152 -1.60 2.96 8.08
N LEU A 153 -1.33 2.48 9.30
CA LEU A 153 -0.65 1.20 9.55
C LEU A 153 -1.61 0.01 9.63
N ASN A 154 -2.89 0.28 9.37
CA ASN A 154 -3.92 -0.71 9.16
C ASN A 154 -4.45 -0.54 7.73
N GLU A 155 -4.38 -1.61 6.95
CA GLU A 155 -4.93 -1.62 5.61
C GLU A 155 -6.44 -1.81 5.66
N SER A 156 -7.16 -1.08 4.81
CA SER A 156 -8.62 -1.18 4.73
C SER A 156 -9.07 -2.58 4.31
N PRO A 157 -10.26 -3.03 4.76
CA PRO A 157 -10.82 -4.30 4.34
C PRO A 157 -11.17 -4.28 2.84
N GLU A 158 -11.14 -5.46 2.23
CA GLU A 158 -11.65 -5.70 0.88
C GLU A 158 -13.18 -5.51 0.87
N ILE A 159 -13.72 -4.73 -0.08
CA ILE A 159 -15.16 -4.43 -0.16
C ILE A 159 -15.98 -5.70 -0.41
N ASN A 160 -15.45 -6.61 -1.23
CA ASN A 160 -16.11 -7.89 -1.55
C ASN A 160 -15.60 -9.05 -0.69
N SER A 161 -15.63 -8.89 0.64
CA SER A 161 -15.26 -9.95 1.57
C SER A 161 -16.26 -11.11 1.64
N LYS A 162 -17.31 -11.16 0.80
CA LYS A 162 -18.20 -12.33 0.75
C LYS A 162 -17.32 -13.54 0.43
N PRO A 163 -17.16 -14.51 1.35
CA PRO A 163 -16.50 -15.75 1.00
C PRO A 163 -17.31 -16.33 -0.15
N ASP A 164 -16.67 -16.75 -1.23
CA ASP A 164 -17.37 -17.51 -2.25
C ASP A 164 -18.07 -18.66 -1.53
N PRO A 165 -19.42 -18.75 -1.53
CA PRO A 165 -20.12 -19.85 -0.89
C PRO A 165 -19.83 -21.20 -1.58
N ASN A 166 -19.01 -21.19 -2.64
CA ASN A 166 -18.63 -22.32 -3.47
C ASN A 166 -17.12 -22.63 -3.44
N ILE A 167 -16.40 -22.37 -2.34
CA ILE A 167 -15.03 -22.89 -2.14
C ILE A 167 -14.98 -24.45 -2.28
N ASN A 168 -16.14 -25.12 -2.23
CA ASN A 168 -16.28 -26.56 -2.51
C ASN A 168 -16.86 -26.92 -3.90
N ARG A 169 -16.75 -26.09 -4.94
CA ARG A 169 -17.14 -26.51 -6.30
C ARG A 169 -16.09 -26.14 -7.35
N TYR A 170 -15.21 -27.10 -7.61
CA TYR A 170 -14.72 -27.34 -8.98
C TYR A 170 -15.95 -27.42 -9.88
N GLN A 171 -16.34 -26.35 -10.58
CA GLN A 171 -16.95 -26.34 -11.92
C GLN A 171 -17.00 -24.89 -12.43
N GLY A 172 -16.40 -24.65 -13.60
CA GLY A 172 -16.18 -23.33 -14.19
C GLY A 172 -17.44 -22.49 -14.38
N ARG A 173 -17.60 -21.44 -13.55
CA ARG A 173 -18.44 -20.28 -13.86
C ARG A 173 -17.58 -19.08 -14.20
N LYS A 174 -17.94 -18.36 -15.28
CA LYS A 174 -17.36 -17.06 -15.62
C LYS A 174 -17.81 -16.04 -14.57
N MET A 175 -16.86 -15.29 -13.99
CA MET A 175 -17.14 -14.13 -13.12
C MET A 175 -18.13 -13.19 -13.82
N THR A 176 -19.24 -12.88 -13.16
CA THR A 176 -20.14 -11.82 -13.61
C THR A 176 -19.52 -10.45 -13.31
N PRO A 177 -19.66 -9.45 -14.19
CA PRO A 177 -19.16 -8.10 -13.94
C PRO A 177 -19.76 -7.52 -12.64
N ILE A 178 -18.93 -6.79 -11.89
CA ILE A 178 -19.33 -6.09 -10.65
C ILE A 178 -20.23 -4.91 -11.03
N ASP A 179 -21.40 -4.78 -10.38
CA ASP A 179 -22.31 -3.66 -10.62
C ASP A 179 -21.81 -2.40 -9.90
N TRP A 180 -21.78 -1.26 -10.59
CA TRP A 180 -21.18 -0.01 -10.09
C TRP A 180 -21.96 0.61 -8.92
N LYS A 181 -23.24 0.23 -8.74
CA LYS A 181 -24.09 0.76 -7.67
C LYS A 181 -23.59 0.37 -6.28
N ASP A 182 -23.05 -0.85 -6.13
CA ASP A 182 -22.57 -1.37 -4.85
C ASP A 182 -21.32 -0.62 -4.33
N ILE A 183 -20.56 -0.01 -5.24
CA ILE A 183 -19.33 0.73 -4.93
C ILE A 183 -19.64 2.14 -4.41
N VAL A 184 -20.72 2.76 -4.88
CA VAL A 184 -21.03 4.18 -4.61
C VAL A 184 -21.67 4.40 -3.24
N GLU A 185 -22.37 3.41 -2.68
CA GLU A 185 -23.04 3.53 -1.38
C GLU A 185 -22.10 3.50 -0.16
N HIS A 186 -20.82 3.14 -0.35
CA HIS A 186 -19.85 2.99 0.74
C HIS A 186 -18.83 4.14 0.86
N HIS A 187 -19.11 5.29 0.21
CA HIS A 187 -18.27 6.48 0.22
C HIS A 187 -18.87 7.66 0.99
#